data_AF-A0A7J6KH76-F1
#
_entry.id   AF-A0A7J6KH76-F1
#
_cell.length_a   1.000
_cell.length_b   1.000
_cell.length_c   1.000
_cell.angle_alpha   90.00
_cell.angle_beta   90.00
_cell.angle_gamma   90.00
#
_symmetry.space_group_name_H-M   'P 1'
#
loop_
_entity.id
_entity.type
_entity.pdbx_description
1 polymer ?
#
loop_
_entity_poly.entity_id
_entity_poly.type
_entity_poly.pdbx_seq_one_letter_code
_entity_poly.pdbx_strand_id
1 'polypeptide(L)'
;QKVRPEDCPIVCEICLVDKAASPGNASKAPRDPNSPDLHQRFRVTVDCRPVNRLRLVYDSLQRFVYTATPCDGIKEVDKPRLAKQFLTTALLQIQDIPKSRVKSFGRLDLQHAFYSLHLSEGLSRLFAVAAKDPSSRRVQHYQFNTLVQGWKFSSLLFGLGTLKVVN
;
A
#
# COMPACT_ATOMS: atom_id res chain seq x y z
N GLN A 1 6.88 4.34 -13.04
CA GLN A 1 7.54 4.04 -14.34
C GLN A 1 6.48 3.98 -15.43
N LYS A 2 6.72 4.56 -16.61
CA LYS A 2 5.80 4.42 -17.76
C LYS A 2 5.94 3.02 -18.37
N VAL A 3 4.82 2.39 -18.69
CA VAL A 3 4.76 1.02 -19.20
C VAL A 3 3.72 0.87 -20.30
N ARG A 4 3.75 -0.25 -21.02
CA ARG A 4 2.74 -0.56 -22.03
C ARG A 4 1.49 -1.15 -21.38
N PRO A 5 0.29 -0.94 -21.95
CA PRO A 5 -0.96 -1.47 -21.39
C PRO A 5 -0.94 -2.98 -21.17
N GLU A 6 -0.34 -3.74 -22.10
CA GLU A 6 -0.25 -5.21 -22.04
C GLU A 6 0.58 -5.73 -20.84
N ASP A 7 1.46 -4.89 -20.28
CA ASP A 7 2.30 -5.25 -19.14
C ASP A 7 1.56 -5.05 -17.79
N CYS A 8 0.32 -4.54 -17.81
CA CYS A 8 -0.50 -4.14 -16.67
C CYS A 8 -1.67 -5.11 -16.44
N PRO A 9 -1.48 -6.24 -15.72
CA PRO A 9 -2.56 -7.19 -15.45
C PRO A 9 -3.71 -6.59 -14.63
N ILE A 10 -3.44 -5.57 -13.81
CA ILE A 10 -4.43 -4.86 -13.01
C ILE A 10 -4.16 -3.37 -13.11
N VAL A 11 -5.17 -2.59 -13.49
CA VAL A 11 -5.14 -1.12 -13.49
C VAL A 11 -5.96 -0.63 -12.30
N CYS A 12 -5.28 -0.11 -11.30
CA CYS A 12 -5.87 0.50 -10.13
C CYS A 12 -6.32 1.94 -10.45
N GLU A 13 -7.41 2.36 -9.81
CA GLU A 13 -7.84 3.76 -9.87
C GLU A 13 -6.96 4.64 -8.98
N ILE A 14 -6.76 5.89 -9.40
CA ILE A 14 -6.09 6.90 -8.58
C ILE A 14 -7.15 7.55 -7.67
N CYS A 15 -6.92 7.50 -6.36
CA CYS A 15 -7.80 8.08 -5.37
C CYS A 15 -7.14 9.25 -4.66
N LEU A 16 -7.84 10.38 -4.58
CA LEU A 16 -7.44 11.52 -3.77
C LEU A 16 -8.13 11.44 -2.41
N VAL A 17 -7.36 11.25 -1.35
CA VAL A 17 -7.86 11.18 0.03
C VAL A 17 -7.68 12.53 0.70
N ASP A 18 -8.78 13.13 1.17
CA ASP A 18 -8.75 14.31 2.04
C ASP A 18 -8.52 13.89 3.49
N LYS A 19 -7.35 14.21 4.06
CA LYS A 19 -7.02 13.92 5.46
C LYS A 19 -7.85 14.74 6.45
N ALA A 20 -8.44 15.86 6.02
CA ALA A 20 -9.24 16.73 6.86
C ALA A 20 -10.72 16.34 6.89
N ALA A 21 -11.13 15.37 6.06
CA ALA A 21 -12.47 14.81 6.05
C ALA A 21 -12.60 13.77 7.18
N SER A 22 -13.12 14.19 8.33
CA SER A 22 -13.48 13.25 9.40
C SER A 22 -14.73 12.45 9.01
N PRO A 23 -14.82 11.16 9.36
CA PRO A 23 -16.03 10.39 9.14
C PRO A 23 -17.14 11.00 10.01
N GLY A 24 -18.08 11.70 9.39
CA GLY A 24 -19.19 12.40 10.06
C GLY A 24 -19.33 13.89 9.71
N ASN A 25 -18.32 14.52 9.10
CA ASN A 25 -18.40 15.92 8.63
C ASN A 25 -18.19 15.99 7.13
N ALA A 26 -19.25 15.69 6.37
CA ALA A 26 -19.22 15.54 4.92
C ALA A 26 -19.11 16.86 4.12
N SER A 27 -18.98 18.02 4.77
CA SER A 27 -18.85 19.29 4.05
C SER A 27 -17.89 20.25 4.74
N LYS A 28 -16.58 20.10 4.47
CA LYS A 28 -15.68 21.25 4.56
C LYS A 28 -15.61 21.88 3.18
N ALA A 29 -15.66 23.21 3.13
CA ALA A 29 -15.65 23.98 1.89
C ALA A 29 -14.50 23.54 0.95
N PRO A 30 -14.72 23.57 -0.39
CA PRO A 30 -13.66 23.37 -1.36
C PRO A 30 -12.51 24.34 -1.03
N ARG A 31 -11.28 23.82 -0.93
CA ARG A 31 -10.10 24.67 -0.68
C ARG A 31 -9.57 25.17 -2.03
N ASP A 32 -8.98 26.37 -2.01
CA ASP A 32 -8.27 26.90 -3.17
C ASP A 32 -7.20 25.89 -3.65
N PRO A 33 -7.24 25.46 -4.93
CA PRO A 33 -6.21 24.61 -5.52
C PRO A 33 -4.78 25.17 -5.42
N ASN A 34 -4.64 26.49 -5.25
CA ASN A 34 -3.35 27.18 -5.13
C ASN A 34 -2.86 27.30 -3.68
N SER A 35 -3.56 26.72 -2.71
CA SER A 35 -3.18 26.79 -1.31
C SER A 35 -1.85 26.05 -1.06
N PRO A 36 -0.87 26.65 -0.36
CA PRO A 36 0.47 26.07 -0.22
C PRO A 36 0.49 24.78 0.62
N ASP A 37 -0.53 24.51 1.43
CA ASP A 37 -0.65 23.30 2.26
C ASP A 37 -1.55 22.22 1.62
N LEU A 38 -1.90 22.35 0.33
CA LEU A 38 -2.72 21.38 -0.40
C LEU A 38 -2.15 19.95 -0.28
N HIS A 39 -0.83 19.81 -0.41
CA HIS A 39 -0.11 18.54 -0.28
C HIS A 39 -0.13 17.94 1.13
N GLN A 40 -0.40 18.76 2.14
CA GLN A 40 -0.56 18.29 3.52
C GLN A 40 -1.97 17.75 3.75
N ARG A 41 -2.99 18.40 3.18
CA ARG A 41 -4.41 18.01 3.30
C ARG A 41 -4.74 16.78 2.46
N PHE A 42 -4.35 16.77 1.19
CA PHE A 42 -4.70 15.68 0.29
C PHE A 42 -3.55 14.68 0.15
N ARG A 43 -3.91 13.42 -0.06
CA ARG A 43 -2.97 12.36 -0.37
C ARG A 43 -3.44 11.58 -1.58
N VAL A 44 -2.59 11.50 -2.59
CA VAL A 44 -2.80 10.59 -3.72
C VAL A 44 -2.49 9.18 -3.25
N THR A 45 -3.44 8.29 -3.48
CA THR A 45 -3.37 6.86 -3.18
C THR A 45 -3.90 6.08 -4.37
N VAL A 46 -3.73 4.76 -4.36
CA VAL A 46 -4.31 3.86 -5.36
C VAL A 46 -5.38 3.01 -4.74
N ASP A 47 -6.47 2.79 -5.46
CA ASP A 47 -7.49 1.83 -5.06
C ASP A 47 -6.96 0.41 -5.23
N CYS A 48 -6.39 -0.13 -4.17
CA CYS A 48 -5.91 -1.51 -4.16
C CYS A 48 -7.02 -2.54 -3.92
N ARG A 49 -8.32 -2.20 -3.91
CA ARG A 49 -9.40 -3.19 -3.75
C ARG A 49 -9.28 -4.38 -4.73
N PRO A 50 -8.98 -4.20 -6.03
CA PRO A 50 -8.77 -5.32 -6.95
C PRO A 50 -7.61 -6.22 -6.52
N VAL A 51 -6.47 -5.64 -6.17
CA VAL A 51 -5.27 -6.38 -5.72
C VAL A 51 -5.52 -7.07 -4.37
N ASN A 52 -6.23 -6.41 -3.45
CA ASN A 52 -6.54 -6.92 -2.12
C ASN A 52 -7.50 -8.11 -2.15
N ARG A 53 -8.31 -8.25 -3.21
CA ARG A 53 -9.19 -9.40 -3.42
C ARG A 53 -8.46 -10.63 -3.95
N LEU A 54 -7.23 -10.47 -4.46
CA LEU A 54 -6.42 -11.61 -4.89
C LEU A 54 -6.12 -12.55 -3.71
N ARG A 55 -6.18 -13.84 -4.02
CA ARG A 55 -5.87 -14.95 -3.12
C ARG A 55 -4.61 -15.64 -3.59
N LEU A 56 -3.74 -15.98 -2.65
CA LEU A 56 -2.58 -16.81 -2.89
C LEU A 56 -3.02 -18.27 -2.88
N VAL A 57 -2.68 -19.00 -3.95
CA VAL A 57 -3.07 -20.38 -4.18
C VAL A 57 -1.89 -21.20 -4.71
N TYR A 58 -2.01 -22.52 -4.69
CA TYR A 58 -1.12 -23.42 -5.43
C TYR A 58 -1.74 -23.82 -6.76
N ASP A 59 -0.97 -23.75 -7.84
CA ASP A 59 -1.33 -24.38 -9.11
C ASP A 59 -1.06 -25.89 -9.09
N SER A 60 -1.39 -26.59 -10.19
CA SER A 60 -1.16 -28.02 -10.35
C SER A 60 0.31 -28.44 -10.25
N LEU A 61 1.23 -27.48 -10.42
CA LEU A 61 2.68 -27.67 -10.32
C LEU A 61 3.24 -27.23 -8.95
N GLN A 62 2.39 -27.02 -7.95
CA GLN A 62 2.78 -26.55 -6.60
C GLN A 62 3.48 -25.19 -6.60
N ARG A 63 3.23 -24.34 -7.61
CA ARG A 63 3.74 -22.96 -7.64
C ARG A 63 2.76 -22.00 -6.99
N PHE A 64 3.29 -20.96 -6.36
CA PHE A 64 2.49 -19.87 -5.82
C PHE A 64 1.90 -19.02 -6.94
N VAL A 65 0.58 -18.87 -6.94
CA VAL A 65 -0.17 -18.04 -7.88
C VAL A 65 -1.10 -17.08 -7.13
N TYR A 66 -1.23 -15.85 -7.61
CA TYR A 66 -2.26 -14.91 -7.15
C TYR A 66 -3.43 -14.91 -8.12
N THR A 67 -4.64 -15.25 -7.66
CA THR A 67 -5.85 -15.26 -8.48
C THR A 67 -7.00 -14.53 -7.81
N ALA A 68 -7.88 -13.92 -8.61
CA ALA A 68 -9.11 -13.29 -8.14
C ALA A 68 -10.21 -14.33 -7.83
N THR A 69 -10.25 -15.43 -8.58
CA THR A 69 -11.24 -16.51 -8.45
C THR A 69 -10.50 -17.85 -8.38
N PRO A 70 -10.74 -18.71 -7.39
CA PRO A 70 -10.26 -20.08 -7.43
C PRO A 70 -10.96 -20.81 -8.59
N CYS A 71 -10.21 -21.24 -9.59
CA CYS A 71 -10.70 -22.17 -10.60
C CYS A 71 -10.69 -23.61 -10.03
N ASP A 72 -11.45 -24.53 -10.64
CA ASP A 72 -11.46 -25.93 -10.23
C ASP A 72 -10.03 -26.52 -10.22
N GLY A 73 -9.71 -27.28 -9.17
CA GLY A 73 -8.39 -27.88 -8.97
C GLY A 73 -7.35 -27.01 -8.23
N ILE A 74 -7.69 -25.78 -7.85
CA ILE A 74 -6.82 -24.88 -7.11
C ILE A 74 -7.04 -25.03 -5.59
N LYS A 75 -5.96 -25.32 -4.84
CA LYS A 75 -5.99 -25.35 -3.38
C LYS A 75 -5.57 -23.99 -2.81
N GLU A 76 -6.44 -23.35 -2.03
CA GLU A 76 -6.07 -22.14 -1.29
C GLU A 76 -4.99 -22.49 -0.27
N VAL A 77 -3.94 -21.64 -0.18
CA VAL A 77 -2.91 -21.85 0.84
C VAL A 77 -3.56 -21.71 2.21
N ASP A 78 -3.43 -22.74 3.06
CA ASP A 78 -3.89 -22.67 4.44
C ASP A 78 -3.29 -21.43 5.08
N LYS A 79 -4.14 -20.46 5.39
CA LYS A 79 -3.71 -19.23 6.05
C LYS A 79 -3.33 -19.64 7.47
N PRO A 80 -2.05 -19.55 7.87
CA PRO A 80 -1.76 -19.63 9.29
C PRO A 80 -2.60 -18.53 9.96
N ARG A 81 -3.31 -18.85 11.05
CA ARG A 81 -4.12 -17.89 11.84
C ARG A 81 -3.35 -16.63 12.26
N LEU A 82 -2.03 -16.67 12.10
CA LEU A 82 -1.05 -15.66 12.47
C LEU A 82 -0.82 -14.54 11.43
N ALA A 83 -1.31 -14.66 10.19
CA ALA A 83 -0.85 -13.78 9.11
C ALA A 83 -1.46 -12.35 9.07
N LYS A 84 -2.46 -12.03 9.91
CA LYS A 84 -3.15 -10.73 9.81
C LYS A 84 -2.60 -9.63 10.72
N GLN A 85 -1.79 -9.95 11.74
CA GLN A 85 -1.48 -8.95 12.75
C GLN A 85 -0.26 -9.32 13.61
N PHE A 86 0.87 -9.70 13.01
CA PHE A 86 2.15 -9.59 13.71
C PHE A 86 2.66 -8.14 13.71
N LEU A 87 1.85 -7.27 14.29
CA LEU A 87 2.38 -6.15 15.05
C LEU A 87 2.01 -6.53 16.48
N THR A 88 3.02 -6.87 17.30
CA THR A 88 2.88 -6.75 18.75
C THR A 88 2.08 -5.48 19.01
N THR A 89 1.00 -5.59 19.79
CA THR A 89 0.14 -4.43 20.01
C THR A 89 1.01 -3.27 20.48
N ALA A 90 0.69 -2.03 20.09
CA ALA A 90 1.49 -0.87 20.48
C ALA A 90 1.76 -0.84 21.99
N LEU A 91 0.82 -1.38 22.78
CA LEU A 91 0.96 -1.59 24.22
C LEU A 91 2.13 -2.51 24.60
N LEU A 92 2.28 -3.67 23.95
CA LEU A 92 3.40 -4.58 24.21
C LEU A 92 4.74 -3.93 23.86
N GLN A 93 4.81 -3.19 22.74
CA GLN A 93 6.02 -2.47 22.36
C GLN A 93 6.41 -1.37 23.36
N ILE A 94 5.42 -0.73 24.00
CA ILE A 94 5.66 0.25 25.06
C ILE A 94 6.18 -0.44 26.34
N GLN A 95 5.66 -1.62 26.67
CA GLN A 95 6.07 -2.38 27.85
C GLN A 95 7.54 -2.84 27.78
N ASP A 96 8.07 -3.07 26.57
CA ASP A 96 9.46 -3.45 26.35
C ASP A 96 10.46 -2.29 26.52
N ILE A 97 10.00 -1.04 26.66
CA ILE A 97 10.89 0.10 26.88
C ILE A 97 11.54 -0.01 28.27
N PRO A 98 12.87 -0.12 28.38
CA PRO A 98 13.54 -0.23 29.68
C PRO A 98 13.20 0.97 30.57
N LYS A 99 12.86 0.74 31.85
CA LYS A 99 12.50 1.81 32.81
C LYS A 99 13.53 2.95 32.87
N SER A 100 14.81 2.65 32.65
CA SER A 100 15.89 3.63 32.60
C SER A 100 15.81 4.61 31.43
N ARG A 101 15.08 4.28 30.35
CA ARG A 101 14.93 5.07 29.12
C ARG A 101 13.60 5.82 29.02
N VAL A 102 12.74 5.75 30.03
CA VAL A 102 11.39 6.37 30.03
C VAL A 102 11.43 7.88 30.29
N LYS A 103 12.56 8.43 30.75
CA LYS A 103 12.67 9.84 31.14
C LYS A 103 12.62 10.83 29.97
N SER A 104 13.08 10.42 28.79
CA SER A 104 13.06 11.23 27.56
C SER A 104 12.87 10.34 26.35
N PHE A 105 11.90 10.66 25.50
CA PHE A 105 11.66 9.96 24.25
C PHE A 105 11.49 10.94 23.08
N GLY A 106 11.98 10.53 21.92
CA GLY A 106 11.74 11.24 20.65
C GLY A 106 10.77 10.43 19.79
N ARG A 107 9.83 11.10 19.14
CA ARG A 107 8.96 10.48 18.15
C ARG A 107 9.39 10.92 16.75
N LEU A 108 9.73 9.94 15.91
CA LEU A 108 9.95 10.14 14.48
C LEU A 108 8.75 9.60 13.72
N ASP A 109 8.18 10.41 12.83
CA ASP A 109 7.14 10.00 11.90
C ASP A 109 7.67 10.05 10.48
N LEU A 110 7.57 8.94 9.76
CA LEU A 110 8.11 8.81 8.41
C LEU A 110 7.05 9.18 7.39
N GLN A 111 7.19 10.36 6.80
CA GLN A 111 6.36 10.76 5.66
C GLN A 111 6.63 9.84 4.48
N HIS A 112 5.56 9.44 3.79
CA HIS A 112 5.65 8.58 2.61
C HIS A 112 6.37 7.24 2.86
N ALA A 113 6.28 6.73 4.09
CA ALA A 113 6.95 5.51 4.57
C ALA A 113 6.95 4.36 3.55
N PHE A 114 5.79 3.98 2.99
CA PHE A 114 5.73 2.85 2.06
C PHE A 114 6.52 3.09 0.76
N TYR A 115 6.54 4.32 0.25
CA TYR A 115 7.25 4.63 -0.99
C TYR A 115 8.78 4.55 -0.86
N SER A 116 9.33 4.33 0.34
CA SER A 116 10.76 4.08 0.53
C SER A 116 11.21 2.65 0.22
N LEU A 117 10.28 1.70 0.08
CA LEU A 117 10.60 0.31 -0.22
C LEU A 117 10.40 0.02 -1.71
N HIS A 118 11.45 -0.47 -2.36
CA HIS A 118 11.39 -0.92 -3.76
C HIS A 118 10.64 -2.26 -3.88
N LEU A 119 9.81 -2.39 -4.92
CA LEU A 119 9.13 -3.64 -5.25
C LEU A 119 9.91 -4.40 -6.31
N SER A 120 9.87 -5.73 -6.23
CA SER A 120 10.32 -6.57 -7.35
C SER A 120 9.42 -6.35 -8.57
N GLU A 121 9.97 -6.59 -9.76
CA GLU A 121 9.25 -6.43 -11.03
C GLU A 121 7.92 -7.20 -11.04
N GLY A 122 7.93 -8.46 -10.60
CA GLY A 122 6.73 -9.29 -10.55
C GLY A 122 5.60 -8.72 -9.70
N LEU A 123 5.92 -8.05 -8.59
CA LEU A 123 4.93 -7.44 -7.71
C LEU A 123 4.53 -6.04 -8.18
N SER A 124 5.46 -5.25 -8.72
CA SER A 124 5.23 -3.93 -9.32
C SER A 124 4.13 -3.96 -10.39
N ARG A 125 4.09 -5.03 -11.20
CA ARG A 125 3.08 -5.22 -12.26
C ARG A 125 1.64 -5.25 -11.77
N LEU A 126 1.40 -5.61 -10.49
CA LEU A 126 0.05 -5.60 -9.90
C LEU A 126 -0.44 -4.19 -9.56
N PHE A 127 0.45 -3.20 -9.57
CA PHE A 127 0.18 -1.82 -9.17
C PHE A 127 0.37 -0.88 -10.36
N ALA A 128 -0.43 -1.06 -11.41
CA ALA A 128 -0.50 -0.11 -12.50
C ALA A 128 -1.63 0.91 -12.30
N VAL A 129 -1.49 2.09 -12.89
CA VAL A 129 -2.50 3.14 -12.98
C VAL A 129 -2.54 3.67 -14.42
N ALA A 130 -3.71 4.14 -14.83
CA ALA A 130 -3.89 4.82 -16.10
C ALA A 130 -4.19 6.31 -15.83
N ALA A 131 -3.48 7.20 -16.54
CA ALA A 131 -3.70 8.63 -16.45
C ALA A 131 -3.74 9.25 -17.85
N LYS A 132 -4.63 10.22 -18.04
CA LYS A 132 -4.70 10.98 -19.30
C LYS A 132 -3.60 12.03 -19.29
N ASP A 133 -2.71 11.97 -20.27
CA ASP A 133 -1.69 13.00 -20.47
C ASP A 133 -2.37 14.34 -20.82
N PRO A 134 -2.12 15.41 -20.05
CA PRO A 134 -2.72 16.72 -20.31
C PRO A 134 -2.40 17.27 -21.69
N SER A 135 -1.21 16.98 -22.21
CA SER A 135 -0.71 17.54 -23.47
C SER A 135 -1.26 16.78 -24.69
N SER A 136 -1.08 15.46 -24.73
CA SER A 136 -1.49 14.64 -25.87
C SER A 136 -2.94 14.15 -25.81
N ARG A 137 -3.62 14.33 -24.66
CA ARG A 137 -4.94 13.73 -24.34
C ARG A 137 -4.97 12.20 -24.44
N ARG A 138 -3.83 11.53 -24.63
CA ARG A 138 -3.74 10.07 -24.69
C ARG A 138 -3.67 9.48 -23.29
N VAL A 139 -4.24 8.29 -23.12
CA VAL A 139 -4.10 7.53 -21.87
C VAL A 139 -2.71 6.90 -21.83
N GLN A 140 -1.99 7.17 -20.74
CA GLN A 140 -0.68 6.60 -20.45
C GLN A 140 -0.80 5.68 -19.24
N HIS A 141 -0.05 4.58 -19.25
CA HIS A 141 -0.02 3.61 -18.16
C HIS A 141 1.29 3.74 -17.38
N TYR A 142 1.18 3.64 -16.06
CA TYR A 142 2.29 3.76 -15.14
C TYR A 142 2.24 2.65 -14.11
N GLN A 143 3.39 2.08 -13.76
CA GLN A 143 3.54 1.13 -12.65
C GLN A 143 4.31 1.76 -11.49
N PHE A 144 3.91 1.39 -10.27
CA PHE A 144 4.64 1.72 -9.06
C PHE A 144 5.79 0.74 -8.85
N ASN A 145 7.01 1.25 -8.86
CA ASN A 145 8.22 0.49 -8.51
C ASN A 145 8.51 0.50 -7.00
N THR A 146 7.63 1.11 -6.21
CA THR A 146 7.74 1.18 -4.75
C THR A 146 6.45 0.71 -4.09
N LEU A 147 6.54 0.32 -2.83
CA LEU A 147 5.41 -0.22 -2.08
C LEU A 147 4.29 0.82 -1.98
N VAL A 148 3.12 0.46 -2.50
CA VAL A 148 1.99 1.38 -2.57
C VAL A 148 1.23 1.48 -1.26
N GLN A 149 0.59 2.62 -1.05
CA GLN A 149 -0.41 2.76 0.00
C GLN A 149 -1.76 2.19 -0.46
N GLY A 150 -2.42 1.45 0.43
CA GLY A 150 -3.76 0.86 0.19
C GLY A 150 -3.74 -0.66 0.05
N TRP A 151 -2.57 -1.26 -0.22
CA TRP A 151 -2.43 -2.71 -0.24
C TRP A 151 -2.38 -3.29 1.18
N LYS A 152 -3.11 -4.39 1.40
CA LYS A 152 -3.31 -5.00 2.72
C LYS A 152 -2.02 -5.49 3.39
N PHE A 153 -0.96 -5.72 2.61
CA PHE A 153 0.34 -6.19 3.11
C PHE A 153 1.37 -5.08 3.27
N SER A 154 1.06 -3.82 2.91
CA SER A 154 2.06 -2.74 2.95
C SER A 154 2.61 -2.49 4.35
N SER A 155 1.75 -2.45 5.39
CA SER A 155 2.21 -2.24 6.77
C SER A 155 3.12 -3.36 7.27
N LEU A 156 2.81 -4.61 6.89
CA LEU A 156 3.61 -5.78 7.27
C LEU A 156 4.99 -5.71 6.62
N LEU A 157 5.04 -5.50 5.30
CA LEU A 157 6.30 -5.42 4.56
C LEU A 157 7.15 -4.24 4.99
N PHE A 158 6.51 -3.10 5.28
CA PHE A 158 7.20 -1.94 5.84
C PHE A 158 7.84 -2.26 7.19
N GLY A 159 7.08 -2.82 8.13
CA GLY A 159 7.58 -3.22 9.44
C GLY A 159 8.74 -4.22 9.35
N LEU A 160 8.62 -5.25 8.50
CA LEU A 160 9.70 -6.22 8.26
C LEU A 160 10.95 -5.56 7.65
N GLY A 161 10.77 -4.61 6.74
CA GLY A 161 11.87 -3.83 6.17
C GLY A 161 12.58 -2.98 7.23
N THR A 162 11.83 -2.27 8.08
CA THR A 162 12.40 -1.46 9.16
C THR A 162 13.18 -2.30 10.17
N LEU A 163 12.67 -3.48 10.55
CA LEU A 163 13.38 -4.39 11.47
C LEU A 163 14.74 -4.85 10.93
N LYS A 164 14.91 -4.96 9.61
CA LYS A 164 16.21 -5.29 9.01
C LYS A 164 17.23 -4.15 9.03
N VAL A 165 16.77 -2.90 9.15
CA VAL A 165 17.65 -1.71 9.13
C VAL A 165 18.06 -1.29 10.54
N VAL A 166 17.20 -1.55 11.53
CA VAL A 166 17.41 -1.13 12.94
C VAL A 166 18.16 -2.19 13.76
N ASN A 167 18.20 -3.45 13.30
CA ASN A 167 19.03 -4.52 13.86
C ASN A 167 20.40 -4.56 13.19
#